data_AF-A0A2U1M5X5-F1
#
_entry.id   AF-A0A2U1M5X5-F1
#
_cell.length_a   1.000
_cell.length_b   1.000
_cell.length_c   1.000
_cell.angle_alpha   90.00
_cell.angle_beta   90.00
_cell.angle_gamma   90.00
#
_symmetry.space_group_name_H-M   'P 1'
#
loop_
_entity.id
_entity.type
_entity.pdbx_description
1 polymer ?
#
loop_
_entity_poly.entity_id
_entity_poly.type
_entity_poly.pdbx_seq_one_letter_code
_entity_poly.pdbx_strand_id
1 'polypeptide(L)' 'MADSDNEAGGELSAREQDRFLPIANVSRIMKKALPANAKISKDVKETVQECVSEFII' A
#
# COMPACT_ATOMS: atom_id res chain seq x y z
N MET A 1 -31.81 18.88 8.26
CA MET A 1 -31.49 17.44 8.38
C MET A 1 -30.73 17.06 7.13
N ALA A 2 -29.51 16.57 7.13
CA ALA A 2 -28.50 16.35 8.16
C ALA A 2 -27.15 16.44 7.43
N ASP A 3 -26.26 17.29 7.92
CA ASP A 3 -24.87 17.38 7.47
C ASP A 3 -24.04 16.94 8.68
N SER A 4 -23.51 15.74 8.62
CA SER A 4 -22.66 15.16 9.66
C SER A 4 -21.75 14.15 8.99
N ASP A 5 -20.69 14.68 8.39
CA ASP A 5 -19.50 13.94 8.00
C ASP A 5 -18.99 13.15 9.21
N ASN A 6 -19.12 11.83 9.11
CA ASN A 6 -18.68 10.87 10.10
C ASN A 6 -17.18 10.62 9.92
N GLU A 7 -16.37 11.37 10.68
CA GLU A 7 -14.94 11.19 10.97
C GLU A 7 -14.64 9.84 11.67
N ALA A 8 -15.06 8.72 11.09
CA ALA A 8 -14.71 7.36 11.58
C ALA A 8 -13.97 6.52 10.51
N GLY A 9 -13.76 7.07 9.31
CA GLY A 9 -13.01 6.41 8.23
C GLY A 9 -11.48 6.52 8.36
N GLY A 10 -10.98 7.44 9.19
CA GLY A 10 -9.53 7.70 9.32
C GLY A 10 -8.80 6.68 10.19
N GLU A 11 -9.39 6.26 11.32
CA GLU A 11 -8.73 5.34 12.26
C GLU A 11 -8.67 3.90 11.74
N LEU A 12 -9.69 3.44 11.02
CA LEU A 12 -9.69 2.11 10.39
C LEU A 12 -8.59 2.06 9.32
N SER A 13 -8.51 3.08 8.46
CA SER A 13 -7.47 3.19 7.44
C SER A 13 -6.05 3.26 8.05
N ALA A 14 -5.86 3.99 9.13
CA ALA A 14 -4.57 4.07 9.81
C ALA A 14 -4.12 2.70 10.38
N ARG A 15 -5.03 1.96 11.02
CA ARG A 15 -4.73 0.60 11.53
C ARG A 15 -4.48 -0.41 10.42
N GLU A 16 -5.12 -0.25 9.28
CA GLU A 16 -4.86 -1.10 8.11
C GLU A 16 -3.51 -0.78 7.47
N GLN A 17 -3.11 0.49 7.41
CA GLN A 17 -1.80 0.92 6.93
C GLN A 17 -0.65 0.38 7.80
N ASP A 18 -0.84 0.26 9.12
CA ASP A 18 0.16 -0.31 10.05
C ASP A 18 0.49 -1.79 9.75
N ARG A 19 -0.41 -2.52 9.08
CA ARG A 19 -0.19 -3.92 8.70
C ARG A 19 0.63 -4.09 7.43
N PHE A 20 0.81 -3.02 6.66
CA PHE A 20 1.49 -3.07 5.36
C PHE A 20 2.79 -2.27 5.36
N LEU A 21 3.78 -2.72 4.59
CA LEU A 21 4.95 -1.90 4.32
C LEU A 21 4.55 -0.68 3.47
N PRO A 22 5.16 0.51 3.67
CA PRO A 22 4.85 1.67 2.84
C PRO A 22 5.04 1.37 1.34
N ILE A 23 4.02 1.66 0.53
CA ILE A 23 4.00 1.35 -0.91
C ILE A 23 5.19 1.94 -1.69
N ALA A 24 5.71 3.09 -1.24
CA ALA A 24 6.89 3.73 -1.82
C ALA A 24 8.17 2.89 -1.62
N ASN A 25 8.28 2.20 -0.48
CA ASN A 25 9.41 1.32 -0.19
C ASN A 25 9.33 0.06 -1.04
N VAL A 26 8.15 -0.55 -1.14
CA VAL A 26 7.86 -1.70 -2.03
C VAL A 26 8.21 -1.33 -3.48
N SER A 27 7.68 -0.21 -3.99
CA SER A 27 7.96 0.25 -5.34
C SER A 27 9.44 0.53 -5.59
N ARG A 28 10.18 1.05 -4.61
CA ARG A 28 11.63 1.32 -4.74
C ARG A 28 12.42 0.02 -4.86
N ILE A 29 12.08 -0.99 -4.07
CA ILE A 29 12.75 -2.31 -4.11
C ILE A 29 12.44 -3.00 -5.44
N MET A 30 11.16 -3.05 -5.84
CA MET A 30 10.76 -3.64 -7.13
C MET A 30 11.50 -3.00 -8.30
N LYS A 31 11.62 -1.66 -8.35
CA LYS A 31 12.38 -0.97 -9.41
C LYS A 31 13.85 -1.34 -9.45
N LYS A 32 14.49 -1.63 -8.31
CA LYS A 32 15.90 -2.07 -8.29
C LYS A 32 16.11 -3.43 -8.93
N ALA A 33 15.09 -4.28 -8.94
CA ALA A 33 15.13 -5.60 -9.56
C ALA A 33 14.77 -5.59 -11.06
N LEU A 34 14.42 -4.42 -11.61
CA LEU A 34 13.95 -4.26 -12.99
C LEU A 34 14.86 -3.34 -13.80
N PRO A 35 14.79 -3.39 -15.15
CA PRO A 35 15.45 -2.40 -16.02
C PRO A 35 15.04 -0.96 -15.69
N ALA A 36 15.93 0.00 -15.95
CA ALA A 36 15.76 1.41 -15.56
C ALA A 36 14.48 2.09 -16.09
N ASN A 37 13.98 1.66 -17.24
CA ASN A 37 12.78 2.19 -17.90
C ASN A 37 11.51 1.34 -17.67
N ALA A 38 11.59 0.30 -16.83
CA ALA A 38 10.45 -0.54 -16.54
C ALA A 38 9.35 0.23 -15.81
N LYS A 39 8.10 -0.01 -16.23
CA LYS A 39 6.91 0.53 -15.57
C LYS A 39 6.31 -0.54 -14.68
N ILE A 40 5.79 -0.13 -13.53
CA ILE A 40 5.07 -1.00 -12.59
C ILE A 40 3.68 -0.38 -12.42
N SER A 41 2.64 -1.16 -12.73
CA SER A 41 1.26 -0.71 -12.54
C SER A 41 0.93 -0.52 -11.06
N LYS A 42 -0.20 0.15 -10.78
CA LYS A 42 -0.69 0.32 -9.42
C LYS A 42 -0.99 -1.05 -8.78
N ASP A 43 -1.76 -1.88 -9.47
CA ASP A 43 -2.21 -3.19 -9.01
C ASP A 43 -1.03 -4.10 -8.62
N VAL A 44 0.04 -4.12 -9.42
CA VAL A 44 1.22 -4.94 -9.09
C VAL A 44 1.90 -4.45 -7.81
N LYS A 45 1.92 -3.15 -7.54
CA LYS A 45 2.51 -2.63 -6.28
C LYS A 45 1.65 -3.04 -5.08
N GLU A 46 0.33 -2.98 -5.22
CA GLU A 46 -0.64 -3.36 -4.18
C GLU A 46 -0.57 -4.88 -3.92
N THR A 47 -0.59 -5.72 -4.95
CA THR A 47 -0.43 -7.18 -4.81
C THR A 47 0.89 -7.54 -4.13
N VAL A 48 2.01 -6.92 -4.51
CA VAL A 48 3.30 -7.23 -3.88
C VAL A 48 3.36 -6.72 -2.44
N GLN A 49 2.72 -5.59 -2.13
CA GLN A 49 2.59 -5.08 -0.76
C GLN A 49 1.78 -6.05 0.12
N GLU A 50 0.70 -6.63 -0.40
CA GLU A 50 -0.08 -7.66 0.28
C GLU A 50 0.78 -8.91 0.50
N CYS A 51 1.38 -9.47 -0.55
CA CYS A 51 2.18 -10.69 -0.46
C CYS A 51 3.38 -10.58 0.49
N VAL A 52 4.09 -9.44 0.49
CA VAL A 52 5.25 -9.25 1.39
C VAL A 52 4.83 -9.11 2.84
N SER A 53 3.65 -8.54 3.08
CA SER A 53 3.11 -8.40 4.44
C SER A 53 2.60 -9.73 4.95
N GLU A 54 1.93 -10.52 4.10
CA GLU A 54 1.56 -11.92 4.39
C GLU A 54 2.78 -12.80 4.64
N PHE A 55 3.90 -12.58 3.93
CA PHE A 55 5.11 -13.38 4.12
C PHE A 55 5.78 -13.16 5.49
N ILE A 56 5.61 -11.97 6.09
CA ILE A 56 6.27 -11.60 7.35
C ILE A 56 5.45 -11.99 8.58
N ILE A 57 4.11 -11.95 8.46
CA ILE A 57 3.14 -12.11 9.56
C ILE A 57 2.73 -13.58 9.69
#